data_AF-A0A562R4U4-F1
#
_entry.id   AF-A0A562R4U4-F1
#
_cell.length_a   1.000
_cell.length_b   1.000
_cell.length_c   1.000
_cell.angle_alpha   90.00
_cell.angle_beta   90.00
_cell.angle_gamma   90.00
#
_symmetry.space_group_name_H-M   'P 1'
#
loop_
_entity.id
_entity.type
_entity.pdbx_description
1 polymer ?
#
loop_
_entity_poly.entity_id
_entity_poly.type
_entity_poly.pdbx_seq_one_letter_code
_entity_poly.pdbx_strand_id
1 'polypeptide(L)'
;MSIKRRIWALPVISTVIFGLGIAVSASIANGALESIRTTERVDYPVLDMSKSLALEVGAVTDALRDAVTEGDKARIASVGEQATRLRTNLGKLAAIDGQRETGERLAKEFDAYYAPALSAARIMLEMEEGDPQATVGRMQSALAVLNTDLQKTNETAKAQFKAGIDNSERSVNKVLTTMVLAALIVILSLALVSWFVVRAIWQQLGGEPEYARDIAAAVAAGDLSMDIHTHPTDSTSLLAALKEMRDRLANMVADIKSSAETIAGASAEISSGNTDLAARTESQAGSLESTARAMDELTGAVRQNAANANQANALVMNASSIATRGGQVVGGVVTTMGEINTSAHKIVEIISVIDGIAFQTNILALNAAVEAARAGEQGRGFAVVASEVRNLAHRSAAAAKEIKELIGDSVAKVNAGSALVDEAGITMGQIVDSVKKVHDIMAEISEAGQRQSEGIDDIGKAIASIDDMTQQNSALVEEASAAAMSLLDQTEQLSSALAVFKLGGAAPAVRNAGRLALAQH
;
A
#
# COMPACT_ATOMS: atom_id res chain seq x y z
N MET A 1 7.74 24.31 -26.11
CA MET A 1 8.55 25.46 -25.63
C MET A 1 7.94 25.94 -24.33
N SER A 2 8.70 26.01 -23.21
CA SER A 2 8.13 26.39 -21.91
C SER A 2 7.59 27.81 -21.92
N ILE A 3 6.56 28.09 -21.09
CA ILE A 3 5.96 29.43 -20.91
C ILE A 3 7.05 30.48 -20.71
N LYS A 4 8.07 30.15 -19.88
CA LYS A 4 9.23 30.99 -19.61
C LYS A 4 9.98 31.41 -20.89
N ARG A 5 10.21 30.48 -21.83
CA ARG A 5 10.89 30.80 -23.10
C ARG A 5 10.04 31.67 -24.03
N ARG A 6 8.71 31.51 -24.00
CA ARG A 6 7.79 32.36 -24.79
C ARG A 6 7.72 33.78 -24.26
N ILE A 7 7.70 33.96 -22.94
CA ILE A 7 7.72 35.28 -22.30
C ILE A 7 9.04 36.01 -22.58
N TRP A 8 10.18 35.32 -22.47
CA TRP A 8 11.49 35.93 -22.75
C TRP A 8 11.77 36.19 -24.24
N ALA A 9 11.06 35.55 -25.16
CA ALA A 9 11.20 35.81 -26.59
C ALA A 9 10.60 37.16 -27.02
N LEU A 10 9.61 37.69 -26.29
CA LEU A 10 8.96 38.98 -26.56
C LEU A 10 9.93 40.17 -26.65
N PRO A 11 10.76 40.46 -25.62
CA PRO A 11 11.69 41.58 -25.67
C PRO A 11 12.75 41.42 -26.77
N VAL A 12 13.17 40.18 -27.05
CA VAL A 12 14.16 39.90 -28.11
C VAL A 12 13.58 40.20 -29.48
N ILE A 13 12.38 39.70 -29.77
CA ILE A 13 11.69 39.95 -31.05
C ILE A 13 11.39 41.45 -31.21
N SER A 14 10.93 42.11 -30.14
CA SER A 14 10.69 43.56 -30.15
C SER A 14 11.95 44.36 -30.44
N THR A 15 13.09 43.98 -29.86
CA THR A 15 14.38 44.66 -30.08
C THR A 15 14.84 44.53 -31.54
N VAL A 16 14.70 43.34 -32.14
CA VAL A 16 15.07 43.11 -33.56
C VAL A 16 14.19 43.93 -34.51
N ILE A 17 12.87 43.94 -34.30
CA ILE A 17 11.92 44.70 -35.12
C ILE A 17 12.18 46.20 -35.01
N PHE A 18 12.43 46.69 -33.79
CA PHE A 18 12.72 48.11 -33.54
C PHE A 18 14.06 48.54 -34.16
N GLY A 19 15.10 47.71 -34.04
CA GLY A 19 16.42 47.96 -34.64
C GLY A 19 16.36 48.06 -36.17
N LEU A 20 15.60 47.17 -36.83
CA LEU A 20 15.38 47.23 -38.28
C LEU A 20 14.63 48.51 -38.70
N GLY A 21 13.62 48.92 -37.94
CA GLY A 21 12.88 50.17 -38.20
C GLY A 21 13.77 51.40 -38.14
N ILE A 22 14.61 51.51 -37.10
CA ILE A 22 15.57 52.62 -36.96
C ILE A 22 16.57 52.63 -38.12
N ALA A 23 17.11 51.49 -38.50
CA ALA A 23 18.10 51.40 -39.58
C ALA A 23 17.54 51.89 -40.93
N VAL A 24 16.30 51.48 -41.27
CA VAL A 24 15.62 51.93 -42.49
C VAL A 24 15.33 53.43 -42.45
N SER A 25 14.82 53.96 -41.33
CA SER A 25 14.55 55.39 -41.17
C SER A 25 15.83 56.24 -41.27
N ALA A 26 16.93 55.79 -40.67
CA ALA A 26 18.22 56.48 -40.75
C ALA A 26 18.76 56.54 -42.19
N SER A 27 18.62 55.45 -42.96
CA SER A 27 19.05 55.41 -44.36
C SER A 27 18.28 56.41 -45.24
N ILE A 28 16.97 56.55 -45.04
CA ILE A 28 16.13 57.44 -45.86
C ILE A 28 16.32 58.90 -45.44
N ALA A 29 16.49 59.16 -44.13
CA ALA A 29 16.77 60.49 -43.60
C ALA A 29 18.09 61.06 -44.14
N ASN A 30 19.13 60.22 -44.30
CA ASN A 30 20.39 60.64 -44.91
C ASN A 30 20.23 61.10 -46.36
N GLY A 31 19.41 60.42 -47.17
CA GLY A 31 19.13 60.84 -48.55
C GLY A 31 18.37 62.17 -48.63
N ALA A 32 17.44 62.43 -47.70
CA ALA A 32 16.75 63.72 -47.62
C ALA A 32 17.71 64.86 -47.22
N LEU A 33 18.62 64.62 -46.28
CA LEU A 33 19.65 65.58 -45.88
C LEU A 33 20.61 65.90 -47.02
N GLU A 34 20.96 64.92 -47.85
CA GLU A 34 21.83 65.12 -49.02
C GLU A 34 21.16 65.97 -50.10
N SER A 35 19.87 65.73 -50.39
CA SER A 35 19.07 66.58 -51.30
C SER A 35 19.03 68.03 -50.82
N ILE A 36 18.77 68.26 -49.52
CA ILE A 36 18.71 69.60 -48.92
C ILE A 36 20.08 70.29 -49.01
N ARG A 37 21.17 69.58 -48.67
CA ARG A 37 22.53 70.13 -48.77
C ARG A 37 22.93 70.49 -50.19
N THR A 38 22.49 69.72 -51.19
CA THR A 38 22.76 70.01 -52.60
C THR A 38 22.07 71.29 -53.04
N THR A 39 20.80 71.47 -52.68
CA THR A 39 20.06 72.70 -52.99
C THR A 39 20.62 73.93 -52.27
N GLU A 40 21.11 73.78 -51.04
CA GLU A 40 21.74 74.85 -50.27
C GLU A 40 23.12 75.24 -50.81
N ARG A 41 23.99 74.26 -51.11
CA ARG A 41 25.41 74.51 -51.45
C ARG A 41 25.69 74.68 -52.93
N VAL A 42 24.82 74.17 -53.79
CA VAL A 42 25.01 74.17 -55.24
C VAL A 42 23.92 75.01 -55.90
N ASP A 43 22.66 74.60 -55.83
CA ASP A 43 21.61 75.22 -56.64
C ASP A 43 21.36 76.69 -56.29
N TYR A 44 21.35 77.05 -55.00
CA TYR A 44 21.13 78.44 -54.55
C TYR A 44 22.28 79.39 -54.95
N PRO A 45 23.58 79.08 -54.67
CA PRO A 45 24.68 79.93 -55.11
C PRO A 45 24.76 80.12 -56.63
N VAL A 46 24.42 79.10 -57.43
CA VAL A 46 24.41 79.22 -58.90
C VAL A 46 23.33 80.18 -59.38
N LEU A 47 22.12 80.10 -58.80
CA LEU A 47 21.03 81.02 -59.11
C LEU A 47 21.36 82.46 -58.73
N ASP A 48 21.90 82.66 -57.52
CA ASP A 48 22.28 83.99 -57.02
C ASP A 48 23.40 84.61 -57.89
N MET A 49 24.44 83.83 -58.17
CA MET A 49 25.56 84.27 -59.00
C MET A 49 25.14 84.55 -60.43
N SER A 50 24.34 83.67 -61.06
CA SER A 50 23.84 83.87 -62.43
C SER A 50 23.01 85.16 -62.55
N LYS A 51 22.19 85.46 -61.53
CA LYS A 51 21.43 86.71 -61.47
C LYS A 51 22.32 87.94 -61.27
N SER A 52 23.33 87.85 -60.39
CA SER A 52 24.31 88.93 -60.17
C SER A 52 25.12 89.22 -61.44
N LEU A 53 25.55 88.17 -62.16
CA LEU A 53 26.33 88.30 -63.40
C LEU A 53 25.56 89.00 -64.50
N ALA A 54 24.27 88.67 -64.68
CA ALA A 54 23.42 89.37 -65.65
C ALA A 54 23.29 90.88 -65.33
N LEU A 55 23.17 91.24 -64.05
CA LEU A 55 23.11 92.63 -63.60
C LEU A 55 24.46 93.35 -63.79
N GLU A 56 25.57 92.70 -63.46
CA GLU A 56 26.92 93.26 -63.59
C GLU A 56 27.33 93.48 -65.05
N VAL A 57 26.98 92.55 -65.96
CA VAL A 57 27.20 92.71 -67.41
C VAL A 57 26.40 93.89 -67.95
N GLY A 58 25.15 94.05 -67.51
CA GLY A 58 24.33 95.23 -67.80
C GLY A 58 25.01 96.51 -67.31
N ALA A 59 25.47 96.53 -66.06
CA ALA A 59 26.15 97.68 -65.47
C ALA A 59 27.44 98.08 -66.21
N VAL A 60 28.26 97.11 -66.65
CA VAL A 60 29.46 97.38 -67.47
C VAL A 60 29.08 97.95 -68.83
N THR A 61 28.02 97.42 -69.45
CA THR A 61 27.51 97.90 -70.74
C THR A 61 27.01 99.34 -70.65
N ASP A 62 26.21 99.63 -69.64
CA ASP A 62 25.66 100.97 -69.40
C ASP A 62 26.77 101.96 -69.04
N ALA A 63 27.73 101.56 -68.20
CA ALA A 63 28.85 102.43 -67.83
C ALA A 63 29.78 102.78 -69.02
N LEU A 64 29.99 101.85 -69.95
CA LEU A 64 30.70 102.13 -71.21
C LEU A 64 29.91 103.11 -72.10
N ARG A 65 28.59 102.92 -72.18
CA ARG A 65 27.71 103.80 -72.95
C ARG A 65 27.66 105.21 -72.36
N ASP A 66 27.55 105.32 -71.05
CA ASP A 66 27.52 106.60 -70.32
C ASP A 66 28.85 107.34 -70.48
N ALA A 67 29.98 106.64 -70.36
CA ALA A 67 31.31 107.23 -70.55
C ALA A 67 31.47 107.85 -71.96
N VAL A 68 30.97 107.17 -72.99
CA VAL A 68 30.97 107.67 -74.37
C VAL A 68 30.01 108.85 -74.55
N THR A 69 28.81 108.78 -73.97
CA THR A 69 27.77 109.81 -74.15
C THR A 69 28.13 111.11 -73.44
N GLU A 70 28.76 111.03 -72.29
CA GLU A 70 29.20 112.19 -71.49
C GLU A 70 30.58 112.73 -71.90
N GLY A 71 31.35 111.99 -72.72
CA GLY A 71 32.70 112.37 -73.10
C GLY A 71 33.76 112.19 -71.99
N ASP A 72 33.42 111.50 -70.89
CA ASP A 72 34.28 111.36 -69.72
C ASP A 72 35.32 110.24 -69.87
N LYS A 73 36.52 110.63 -70.28
CA LYS A 73 37.67 109.74 -70.46
C LYS A 73 38.14 109.08 -69.17
N ALA A 74 37.91 109.68 -67.99
CA ALA A 74 38.34 109.11 -66.71
C ALA A 74 37.46 107.92 -66.29
N ARG A 75 36.18 107.92 -66.69
CA ARG A 75 35.20 106.88 -66.37
C ARG A 75 35.56 105.52 -66.96
N ILE A 76 36.32 105.47 -68.06
CA ILE A 76 36.85 104.24 -68.66
C ILE A 76 37.71 103.42 -67.68
N ALA A 77 38.45 104.06 -66.77
CA ALA A 77 39.22 103.35 -65.75
C ALA A 77 38.32 102.64 -64.73
N SER A 78 37.22 103.27 -64.33
CA SER A 78 36.24 102.69 -63.38
C SER A 78 35.49 101.49 -63.97
N VAL A 79 35.20 101.53 -65.29
CA VAL A 79 34.65 100.38 -66.04
C VAL A 79 35.64 99.21 -66.03
N GLY A 80 36.95 99.48 -66.11
CA GLY A 80 37.99 98.46 -65.99
C GLY A 80 37.97 97.72 -64.65
N GLU A 81 37.68 98.44 -63.56
CA GLU A 81 37.52 97.84 -62.23
C GLU A 81 36.25 96.97 -62.16
N GLN A 82 35.13 97.45 -62.71
CA GLN A 82 33.88 96.68 -62.79
C GLN A 82 34.04 95.40 -63.63
N ALA A 83 34.73 95.48 -64.76
CA ALA A 83 35.04 94.32 -65.60
C ALA A 83 35.93 93.30 -64.86
N THR A 84 36.85 93.76 -64.00
CA THR A 84 37.70 92.88 -63.17
C THR A 84 36.90 92.18 -62.08
N ARG A 85 35.95 92.88 -61.44
CA ARG A 85 35.01 92.28 -60.48
C ARG A 85 34.12 91.24 -61.14
N LEU A 86 33.59 91.54 -62.33
CA LEU A 86 32.79 90.62 -63.11
C LEU A 86 33.58 89.36 -63.50
N ARG A 87 34.84 89.49 -63.95
CA ARG A 87 35.73 88.32 -64.17
C ARG A 87 35.93 87.49 -62.91
N THR A 88 36.06 88.14 -61.76
CA THR A 88 36.20 87.44 -60.47
C THR A 88 34.93 86.64 -60.12
N ASN A 89 33.75 87.22 -60.35
CA ASN A 89 32.47 86.55 -60.11
C ASN A 89 32.19 85.43 -61.12
N LEU A 90 32.61 85.57 -62.37
CA LEU A 90 32.63 84.48 -63.36
C LEU A 90 33.55 83.33 -62.92
N GLY A 91 34.71 83.66 -62.33
CA GLY A 91 35.59 82.67 -61.71
C GLY A 91 34.96 81.96 -60.50
N LYS A 92 34.19 82.67 -59.68
CA LYS A 92 33.42 82.07 -58.57
C LYS A 92 32.31 81.16 -59.07
N LEU A 93 31.60 81.52 -60.14
CA LEU A 93 30.62 80.63 -60.77
C LEU A 93 31.29 79.34 -61.26
N ALA A 94 32.47 79.44 -61.89
CA ALA A 94 33.22 78.27 -62.34
C ALA A 94 33.72 77.37 -61.19
N ALA A 95 33.86 77.91 -59.98
CA ALA A 95 34.27 77.17 -58.79
C ALA A 95 33.12 76.40 -58.11
N ILE A 96 31.86 76.63 -58.51
CA ILE A 96 30.73 75.86 -57.98
C ILE A 96 30.68 74.49 -58.66
N ASP A 97 30.43 73.44 -57.87
CA ASP A 97 30.34 72.06 -58.35
C ASP A 97 29.34 71.94 -59.52
N GLY A 98 29.82 71.44 -60.66
CA GLY A 98 29.04 71.29 -61.88
C GLY A 98 28.94 72.52 -62.78
N GLN A 99 29.48 73.68 -62.39
CA GLN A 99 29.39 74.93 -63.17
C GLN A 99 30.69 75.43 -63.79
N ARG A 100 31.77 74.65 -63.70
CA ARG A 100 33.08 75.00 -64.27
C ARG A 100 33.02 75.37 -65.76
N GLU A 101 32.34 74.55 -66.55
CA GLU A 101 32.20 74.77 -67.99
C GLU A 101 31.38 76.03 -68.31
N THR A 102 30.30 76.25 -67.57
CA THR A 102 29.44 77.44 -67.71
C THR A 102 30.19 78.72 -67.37
N GLY A 103 30.91 78.75 -66.24
CA GLY A 103 31.68 79.91 -65.81
C GLY A 103 32.85 80.23 -66.77
N GLU A 104 33.58 79.22 -67.24
CA GLU A 104 34.64 79.41 -68.24
C GLU A 104 34.10 79.89 -69.59
N ARG A 105 32.94 79.40 -70.02
CA ARG A 105 32.28 79.82 -71.27
C ARG A 105 31.84 81.28 -71.20
N LEU A 106 31.11 81.66 -70.14
CA LEU A 106 30.67 83.04 -69.93
C LEU A 106 31.85 84.02 -69.76
N ALA A 107 32.96 83.58 -69.16
CA ALA A 107 34.18 84.40 -69.10
C ALA A 107 34.76 84.69 -70.48
N LYS A 108 34.85 83.68 -71.35
CA LYS A 108 35.33 83.86 -72.73
C LYS A 108 34.39 84.76 -73.53
N GLU A 109 33.08 84.60 -73.39
CA GLU A 109 32.08 85.45 -74.05
C GLU A 109 32.13 86.89 -73.56
N PHE A 110 32.33 87.09 -72.25
CA PHE A 110 32.53 88.42 -71.68
C PHE A 110 33.79 89.10 -72.21
N ASP A 111 34.92 88.40 -72.30
CA ASP A 111 36.14 88.96 -72.86
C ASP A 111 36.00 89.28 -74.36
N ALA A 112 35.31 88.42 -75.11
CA ALA A 112 34.99 88.65 -76.52
C ALA A 112 34.07 89.86 -76.76
N TYR A 113 33.24 90.20 -75.77
CA TYR A 113 32.43 91.43 -75.76
C TYR A 113 33.24 92.66 -75.30
N TYR A 114 33.92 92.54 -74.15
CA TYR A 114 34.55 93.65 -73.45
C TYR A 114 35.71 94.28 -74.25
N ALA A 115 36.53 93.47 -74.92
CA ALA A 115 37.65 93.99 -75.71
C ALA A 115 37.18 94.90 -76.88
N PRO A 116 36.24 94.47 -77.75
CA PRO A 116 35.61 95.36 -78.73
C PRO A 116 34.88 96.54 -78.11
N ALA A 117 34.17 96.35 -76.99
CA ALA A 117 33.42 97.42 -76.34
C ALA A 117 34.32 98.55 -75.83
N LEU A 118 35.45 98.19 -75.23
CA LEU A 118 36.45 99.15 -74.76
C LEU A 118 37.11 99.89 -75.93
N SER A 119 37.44 99.18 -77.02
CA SER A 119 37.98 99.83 -78.23
C SER A 119 36.96 100.77 -78.89
N ALA A 120 35.69 100.38 -78.96
CA ALA A 120 34.62 101.23 -79.51
C ALA A 120 34.46 102.51 -78.67
N ALA A 121 34.46 102.37 -77.33
CA ALA A 121 34.39 103.51 -76.43
C ALA A 121 35.60 104.45 -76.56
N ARG A 122 36.81 103.90 -76.71
CA ARG A 122 38.03 104.70 -76.93
C ARG A 122 38.04 105.41 -78.27
N ILE A 123 37.59 104.76 -79.35
CA ILE A 123 37.47 105.38 -80.68
C ILE A 123 36.47 106.54 -80.63
N MET A 124 35.31 106.34 -80.00
CA MET A 124 34.28 107.40 -79.87
C MET A 124 34.71 108.56 -78.96
N LEU A 125 35.62 108.32 -78.01
CA LEU A 125 36.22 109.34 -77.15
C LEU A 125 37.50 109.97 -77.73
N GLU A 126 37.79 109.73 -79.03
CA GLU A 126 39.00 110.20 -79.72
C GLU A 126 40.31 109.80 -79.02
N MET A 127 40.32 108.64 -78.36
CA MET A 127 41.50 108.09 -77.67
C MET A 127 42.26 107.08 -78.53
N GLU A 128 41.66 106.59 -79.63
CA GLU A 128 42.21 105.54 -80.48
C GLU A 128 41.70 105.74 -81.93
N GLU A 129 42.54 105.55 -82.95
CA GLU A 129 42.13 105.64 -84.37
C GLU A 129 41.54 104.31 -84.86
N GLY A 130 40.36 104.34 -85.48
CA GLY A 130 39.73 103.14 -86.02
C GLY A 130 38.32 103.39 -86.59
N ASP A 131 37.72 102.35 -87.18
CA ASP A 131 36.35 102.38 -87.68
C ASP A 131 35.35 102.15 -86.51
N PRO A 132 34.59 103.18 -86.10
CA PRO A 132 33.65 103.04 -84.99
C PRO A 132 32.51 102.07 -85.33
N GLN A 133 32.09 102.01 -86.58
CA GLN A 133 30.90 101.28 -87.00
C GLN A 133 31.16 99.78 -87.07
N ALA A 134 32.32 99.37 -87.62
CA ALA A 134 32.75 97.97 -87.60
C ALA A 134 32.98 97.43 -86.18
N THR A 135 33.53 98.26 -85.28
CA THR A 135 33.85 97.87 -83.91
C THR A 135 32.58 97.77 -83.05
N VAL A 136 31.65 98.71 -83.19
CA VAL A 136 30.32 98.65 -82.53
C VAL A 136 29.52 97.44 -83.01
N GLY A 137 29.58 97.09 -84.29
CA GLY A 137 28.91 95.89 -84.82
C GLY A 137 29.43 94.59 -84.20
N ARG A 138 30.75 94.44 -84.05
CA ARG A 138 31.35 93.27 -83.36
C ARG A 138 30.98 93.23 -81.88
N MET A 139 31.03 94.38 -81.21
CA MET A 139 30.61 94.52 -79.81
C MET A 139 29.14 94.10 -79.63
N GLN A 140 28.23 94.59 -80.47
CA GLN A 140 26.79 94.25 -80.39
C GLN A 140 26.54 92.76 -80.60
N SER A 141 27.22 92.14 -81.57
CA SER A 141 27.11 90.70 -81.81
C SER A 141 27.61 89.87 -80.63
N ALA A 142 28.79 90.22 -80.08
CA ALA A 142 29.35 89.55 -78.90
C ALA A 142 28.47 89.75 -77.65
N LEU A 143 27.91 90.94 -77.46
CA LEU A 143 26.96 91.22 -76.37
C LEU A 143 25.68 90.41 -76.50
N ALA A 144 25.17 90.22 -77.73
CA ALA A 144 23.98 89.41 -77.97
C ALA A 144 24.20 87.94 -77.62
N VAL A 145 25.37 87.38 -77.97
CA VAL A 145 25.77 86.01 -77.58
C VAL A 145 25.85 85.89 -76.06
N LEU A 146 26.59 86.79 -75.41
CA LEU A 146 26.75 86.80 -73.96
C LEU A 146 25.41 86.94 -73.22
N ASN A 147 24.54 87.88 -73.64
CA ASN A 147 23.23 88.06 -73.02
C ASN A 147 22.34 86.83 -73.21
N THR A 148 22.41 86.17 -74.37
CA THR A 148 21.64 84.95 -74.62
C THR A 148 22.11 83.81 -73.72
N ASP A 149 23.41 83.59 -73.57
CA ASP A 149 23.93 82.52 -72.70
C ASP A 149 23.76 82.85 -71.21
N LEU A 150 23.86 84.12 -70.80
CA LEU A 150 23.51 84.56 -69.44
C LEU A 150 22.04 84.32 -69.13
N GLN A 151 21.13 84.66 -70.05
CA GLN A 151 19.70 84.39 -69.87
C GLN A 151 19.44 82.89 -69.76
N LYS A 152 20.04 82.08 -70.65
CA LYS A 152 19.92 80.62 -70.60
C LYS A 152 20.49 80.02 -69.31
N THR A 153 21.62 80.54 -68.85
CA THR A 153 22.26 80.12 -67.58
C THR A 153 21.37 80.47 -66.39
N ASN A 154 20.72 81.64 -66.39
CA ASN A 154 19.79 82.04 -65.34
C ASN A 154 18.52 81.18 -65.34
N GLU A 155 17.91 80.93 -66.51
CA GLU A 155 16.75 80.04 -66.63
C GLU A 155 17.08 78.60 -66.17
N THR A 156 18.26 78.09 -66.52
CA THR A 156 18.73 76.77 -66.10
C THR A 156 18.95 76.72 -64.59
N ALA A 157 19.61 77.73 -64.01
CA ALA A 157 19.81 77.82 -62.57
C ALA A 157 18.48 77.91 -61.79
N LYS A 158 17.51 78.67 -62.32
CA LYS A 158 16.16 78.77 -61.74
C LYS A 158 15.39 77.46 -61.80
N ALA A 159 15.50 76.72 -62.91
CA ALA A 159 14.89 75.41 -63.06
C ALA A 159 15.54 74.37 -62.14
N GLN A 160 16.88 74.37 -62.03
CA GLN A 160 17.63 73.48 -61.14
C GLN A 160 17.28 73.74 -59.66
N PHE A 161 17.26 75.00 -59.22
CA PHE A 161 16.87 75.35 -57.87
C PHE A 161 15.43 74.95 -57.54
N LYS A 162 14.48 75.16 -58.46
CA LYS A 162 13.09 74.70 -58.27
C LYS A 162 13.01 73.18 -58.16
N ALA A 163 13.71 72.45 -59.03
CA ALA A 163 13.76 70.99 -58.98
C ALA A 163 14.42 70.46 -57.69
N GLY A 164 15.44 71.16 -57.19
CA GLY A 164 16.10 70.88 -55.91
C GLY A 164 15.17 71.02 -54.71
N ILE A 165 14.36 72.10 -54.67
CA ILE A 165 13.32 72.29 -53.65
C ILE A 165 12.25 71.19 -53.74
N ASP A 166 11.72 70.90 -54.93
CA ASP A 166 10.68 69.88 -55.12
C ASP A 166 11.19 68.47 -54.73
N ASN A 167 12.44 68.16 -55.05
CA ASN A 167 13.09 66.90 -54.66
C ASN A 167 13.31 66.81 -53.14
N SER A 168 13.67 67.94 -52.50
CA SER A 168 13.81 68.02 -51.05
C SER A 168 12.47 67.83 -50.35
N GLU A 169 11.39 68.45 -50.84
CA GLU A 169 10.03 68.28 -50.31
C GLU A 169 9.55 66.82 -50.43
N ARG A 170 9.75 66.20 -51.60
CA ARG A 170 9.42 64.77 -51.80
C ARG A 170 10.24 63.86 -50.88
N SER A 171 11.51 64.18 -50.65
CA SER A 171 12.38 63.40 -49.77
C SER A 171 11.96 63.50 -48.31
N VAL A 172 11.59 64.70 -47.83
CA VAL A 172 11.03 64.91 -46.49
C VAL A 172 9.71 64.15 -46.32
N ASN A 173 8.80 64.23 -47.31
CA ASN A 173 7.53 63.50 -47.27
C ASN A 173 7.73 61.97 -47.28
N LYS A 174 8.73 61.46 -48.01
CA LYS A 174 9.12 60.04 -47.96
C LYS A 174 9.65 59.64 -46.58
N VAL A 175 10.46 60.48 -45.93
CA VAL A 175 10.92 60.23 -44.54
C VAL A 175 9.73 60.14 -43.58
N LEU A 176 8.82 61.12 -43.63
CA LEU A 176 7.66 61.15 -42.73
C LEU A 176 6.73 59.93 -42.92
N THR A 177 6.38 59.61 -44.16
CA THR A 177 5.49 58.48 -44.46
C THR A 177 6.10 57.12 -44.09
N THR A 178 7.38 56.91 -44.38
CA THR A 178 8.07 55.67 -44.01
C THR A 178 8.24 55.52 -42.49
N MET A 179 8.47 56.62 -41.76
CA MET A 179 8.52 56.61 -40.29
C MET A 179 7.17 56.21 -39.67
N VAL A 180 6.06 56.75 -40.20
CA VAL A 180 4.70 56.40 -39.73
C VAL A 180 4.38 54.94 -40.03
N LEU A 181 4.68 54.44 -41.24
CA LEU A 181 4.44 53.04 -41.60
C LEU A 181 5.29 52.07 -40.76
N ALA A 182 6.56 52.39 -40.52
CA ALA A 182 7.42 51.58 -39.65
C ALA A 182 6.87 51.52 -38.22
N ALA A 183 6.42 52.66 -37.67
CA ALA A 183 5.80 52.69 -36.34
C ALA A 183 4.54 51.83 -36.26
N LEU A 184 3.66 51.87 -37.28
CA LEU A 184 2.45 51.05 -37.33
C LEU A 184 2.75 49.55 -37.39
N ILE A 185 3.75 49.13 -38.17
CA ILE A 185 4.17 47.73 -38.27
C ILE A 185 4.71 47.22 -36.92
N VAL A 186 5.49 48.03 -36.22
CA VAL A 186 5.99 47.70 -34.87
C VAL A 186 4.81 47.49 -33.92
N ILE A 187 3.84 48.40 -33.89
CA ILE A 187 2.66 48.29 -33.01
C ILE A 187 1.84 47.03 -33.33
N LEU A 188 1.58 46.76 -34.61
CA LEU A 188 0.81 45.59 -35.04
C LEU A 188 1.50 44.27 -34.65
N SER A 189 2.81 44.19 -34.87
CA SER A 189 3.59 42.99 -34.51
C SER A 189 3.59 42.74 -32.99
N LEU A 190 3.75 43.78 -32.18
CA LEU A 190 3.66 43.67 -30.72
C LEU A 190 2.27 43.22 -30.26
N ALA A 191 1.20 43.75 -30.86
CA ALA A 191 -0.17 43.34 -30.54
C ALA A 191 -0.44 41.87 -30.88
N LEU A 192 -0.01 41.39 -32.05
CA LEU A 192 -0.19 40.00 -32.48
C LEU A 192 0.57 39.00 -31.59
N VAL A 193 1.84 39.29 -31.28
CA VAL A 193 2.64 38.40 -30.42
C VAL A 193 2.10 38.41 -28.99
N SER A 194 1.69 39.58 -28.47
CA SER A 194 1.03 39.69 -27.16
C SER A 194 -0.25 38.85 -27.11
N TRP A 195 -1.13 38.97 -28.11
CA TRP A 195 -2.35 38.17 -28.20
C TRP A 195 -2.07 36.66 -28.22
N PHE A 196 -1.07 36.21 -28.98
CA PHE A 196 -0.70 34.79 -29.04
C PHE A 196 -0.15 34.27 -27.70
N VAL A 197 0.69 35.06 -27.01
CA VAL A 197 1.25 34.67 -25.71
C VAL A 197 0.17 34.62 -24.63
N VAL A 198 -0.69 35.64 -24.55
CA VAL A 198 -1.81 35.66 -23.61
C VAL A 198 -2.71 34.45 -23.87
N ARG A 199 -3.18 34.25 -25.11
CA ARG A 199 -4.04 33.10 -25.45
C ARG A 199 -3.41 31.76 -25.08
N ALA A 200 -2.11 31.59 -25.33
CA ALA A 200 -1.41 30.35 -25.01
C ALA A 200 -1.27 30.11 -23.50
N ILE A 201 -1.05 31.15 -22.70
CA ILE A 201 -0.97 31.04 -21.23
C ILE A 201 -2.34 30.67 -20.66
N TRP A 202 -3.40 31.34 -21.09
CA TRP A 202 -4.77 31.06 -20.62
C TRP A 202 -5.21 29.63 -20.97
N GLN A 203 -4.85 29.13 -22.16
CA GLN A 203 -5.11 27.72 -22.54
C GLN A 203 -4.33 26.71 -21.69
N GLN A 204 -3.08 27.02 -21.28
CA GLN A 204 -2.28 26.12 -20.46
C GLN A 204 -2.67 26.14 -18.97
N LEU A 205 -3.16 27.27 -18.48
CA LEU A 205 -3.67 27.37 -17.11
C LEU A 205 -5.08 26.78 -16.99
N GLY A 206 -5.90 26.88 -18.04
CA GLY A 206 -7.29 26.37 -18.04
C GLY A 206 -8.27 27.25 -17.27
N GLY A 207 -7.79 28.35 -16.69
CA GLY A 207 -8.56 29.29 -15.86
C GLY A 207 -7.67 30.40 -15.32
N GLU A 208 -8.19 31.14 -14.33
CA GLU A 208 -7.46 32.23 -13.69
C GLU A 208 -6.34 31.70 -12.77
N PRO A 209 -5.14 32.32 -12.77
CA PRO A 209 -4.03 31.89 -11.92
C PRO A 209 -4.36 31.94 -10.43
N GLU A 210 -5.17 32.91 -10.01
CA GLU A 210 -5.60 33.09 -8.62
C GLU A 210 -6.47 31.92 -8.17
N TYR A 211 -7.42 31.48 -9.01
CA TYR A 211 -8.24 30.31 -8.73
C TYR A 211 -7.42 29.02 -8.58
N ALA A 212 -6.43 28.80 -9.46
CA ALA A 212 -5.53 27.64 -9.35
C ALA A 212 -4.69 27.68 -8.05
N ARG A 213 -4.27 28.87 -7.61
CA ARG A 213 -3.57 29.05 -6.33
C ARG A 213 -4.49 28.74 -5.15
N ASP A 214 -5.73 29.20 -5.19
CA ASP A 214 -6.70 28.99 -4.11
C ASP A 214 -7.05 27.50 -3.97
N ILE A 215 -7.20 26.78 -5.08
CA ILE A 215 -7.36 25.32 -5.07
C ILE A 215 -6.15 24.64 -4.44
N ALA A 216 -4.93 25.00 -4.85
CA ALA A 216 -3.73 24.42 -4.29
C ALA A 216 -3.61 24.70 -2.78
N ALA A 217 -3.97 25.90 -2.34
CA ALA A 217 -4.00 26.28 -0.92
C ALA A 217 -5.06 25.50 -0.14
N ALA A 218 -6.26 25.31 -0.71
CA ALA A 218 -7.33 24.51 -0.11
C ALA A 218 -6.91 23.04 0.06
N VAL A 219 -6.36 22.43 -0.99
CA VAL A 219 -5.84 21.05 -0.94
C VAL A 219 -4.71 20.91 0.09
N ALA A 220 -3.79 21.88 0.16
CA ALA A 220 -2.71 21.89 1.15
C ALA A 220 -3.22 22.03 2.60
N ALA A 221 -4.35 22.71 2.79
CA ALA A 221 -5.03 22.82 4.08
C ALA A 221 -5.91 21.60 4.41
N GLY A 222 -5.96 20.59 3.55
CA GLY A 222 -6.77 19.38 3.71
C GLY A 222 -8.22 19.52 3.22
N ASP A 223 -8.60 20.63 2.61
CA ASP A 223 -9.94 20.77 2.03
C ASP A 223 -10.01 20.10 0.64
N LEU A 224 -10.53 18.87 0.63
CA LEU A 224 -10.76 18.08 -0.58
C LEU A 224 -12.25 18.09 -0.99
N SER A 225 -13.05 18.95 -0.37
CA SER A 225 -14.50 19.05 -0.60
C SER A 225 -14.89 20.04 -1.69
N MET A 226 -13.94 20.89 -2.09
CA MET A 226 -14.15 21.93 -3.08
C MET A 226 -14.43 21.33 -4.47
N ASP A 227 -15.51 21.76 -5.10
CA ASP A 227 -15.76 21.48 -6.51
C ASP A 227 -14.87 22.37 -7.39
N ILE A 228 -14.03 21.73 -8.20
CA ILE A 228 -13.11 22.39 -9.11
C ILE A 228 -13.77 22.43 -10.49
N HIS A 229 -14.21 23.61 -10.90
CA HIS A 229 -14.82 23.81 -12.20
C HIS A 229 -13.75 23.95 -13.28
N THR A 230 -13.71 22.99 -14.20
CA THR A 230 -12.85 23.01 -15.39
C THR A 230 -13.73 23.07 -16.64
N HIS A 231 -13.16 23.52 -17.76
CA HIS A 231 -13.87 23.41 -19.04
C HIS A 231 -14.11 21.92 -19.38
N PRO A 232 -15.29 21.51 -19.88
CA PRO A 232 -15.64 20.09 -20.05
C PRO A 232 -14.69 19.27 -20.93
N THR A 233 -13.98 19.92 -21.85
CA THR A 233 -13.04 19.30 -22.78
C THR A 233 -11.57 19.48 -22.39
N ASP A 234 -11.31 20.09 -21.23
CA ASP A 234 -9.95 20.41 -20.79
C ASP A 234 -9.40 19.32 -19.88
N SER A 235 -8.43 18.57 -20.41
CA SER A 235 -7.73 17.48 -19.72
C SER A 235 -6.23 17.72 -19.56
N THR A 236 -5.72 18.87 -20.03
CA THR A 236 -4.27 19.12 -20.13
C THR A 236 -3.82 20.36 -19.38
N SER A 237 -4.76 21.22 -18.97
CA SER A 237 -4.42 22.39 -18.20
C SER A 237 -3.97 22.08 -16.77
N LEU A 238 -3.32 23.06 -16.16
CA LEU A 238 -3.00 23.02 -14.74
C LEU A 238 -4.24 22.77 -13.87
N LEU A 239 -5.38 23.41 -14.21
CA LEU A 239 -6.61 23.27 -13.45
C LEU A 239 -7.19 21.85 -13.52
N ALA A 240 -7.14 21.22 -14.70
CA ALA A 240 -7.52 19.82 -14.87
C ALA A 240 -6.62 18.87 -14.05
N ALA A 241 -5.31 19.12 -14.04
CA ALA A 241 -4.37 18.34 -13.23
C ALA A 241 -4.59 18.52 -11.71
N LEU A 242 -4.88 19.75 -11.26
CA LEU A 242 -5.25 20.03 -9.86
C LEU A 242 -6.56 19.34 -9.46
N LYS A 243 -7.55 19.34 -10.37
CA LYS A 243 -8.80 18.60 -10.19
C LYS A 243 -8.52 17.12 -9.97
N GLU A 244 -7.82 16.48 -10.90
CA GLU A 244 -7.47 15.07 -10.82
C GLU A 244 -6.66 14.73 -9.55
N MET A 245 -5.70 15.58 -9.16
CA MET A 245 -4.94 15.42 -7.93
C MET A 245 -5.85 15.44 -6.70
N ARG A 246 -6.79 16.40 -6.62
CA ARG A 246 -7.77 16.50 -5.54
C ARG A 246 -8.71 15.29 -5.51
N ASP A 247 -9.21 14.82 -6.66
CA ASP A 247 -10.03 13.60 -6.77
C ASP A 247 -9.29 12.37 -6.22
N ARG A 248 -8.05 12.16 -6.66
CA ARG A 248 -7.24 11.01 -6.23
C ARG A 248 -6.92 11.07 -4.74
N LEU A 249 -6.59 12.24 -4.19
CA LEU A 249 -6.38 12.43 -2.76
C LEU A 249 -7.67 12.18 -1.97
N ALA A 250 -8.82 12.68 -2.44
CA ALA A 250 -10.10 12.47 -1.79
C ALA A 250 -10.47 10.98 -1.72
N ASN A 251 -10.32 10.26 -2.83
CA ASN A 251 -10.56 8.82 -2.88
C ASN A 251 -9.60 8.05 -1.96
N MET A 252 -8.30 8.38 -1.97
CA MET A 252 -7.32 7.75 -1.10
C MET A 252 -7.65 7.96 0.38
N VAL A 253 -8.00 9.18 0.79
CA VAL A 253 -8.41 9.47 2.17
C VAL A 253 -9.70 8.72 2.54
N ALA A 254 -10.68 8.65 1.63
CA ALA A 254 -11.91 7.90 1.84
C ALA A 254 -11.65 6.38 2.02
N ASP A 255 -10.80 5.80 1.18
CA ASP A 255 -10.43 4.38 1.24
C ASP A 255 -9.67 4.06 2.54
N ILE A 256 -8.74 4.92 2.96
CA ILE A 256 -8.01 4.74 4.23
C ILE A 256 -8.97 4.87 5.42
N LYS A 257 -9.90 5.83 5.40
CA LYS A 257 -10.91 5.97 6.46
C LYS A 257 -11.80 4.73 6.56
N SER A 258 -12.31 4.23 5.44
CA SER A 258 -13.10 3.00 5.38
C SER A 258 -12.32 1.77 5.88
N SER A 259 -11.04 1.69 5.52
CA SER A 259 -10.14 0.62 6.00
C SER A 259 -9.90 0.71 7.50
N ALA A 260 -9.71 1.92 8.04
CA ALA A 260 -9.54 2.14 9.47
C ALA A 260 -10.81 1.76 10.26
N GLU A 261 -12.00 2.13 9.77
CA GLU A 261 -13.28 1.72 10.35
C GLU A 261 -13.46 0.19 10.34
N THR A 262 -13.04 -0.48 9.26
CA THR A 262 -13.06 -1.94 9.15
C THR A 262 -12.11 -2.60 10.15
N ILE A 263 -10.87 -2.09 10.27
CA ILE A 263 -9.88 -2.61 11.24
C ILE A 263 -10.35 -2.39 12.67
N ALA A 264 -10.94 -1.22 12.98
CA ALA A 264 -11.50 -0.93 14.30
C ALA A 264 -12.63 -1.90 14.65
N GLY A 265 -13.54 -2.16 13.71
CA GLY A 265 -14.62 -3.15 13.88
C GLY A 265 -14.08 -4.57 14.10
N ALA A 266 -13.14 -5.01 13.28
CA ALA A 266 -12.50 -6.33 13.43
C ALA A 266 -11.73 -6.46 14.76
N SER A 267 -11.04 -5.41 15.19
CA SER A 267 -10.30 -5.40 16.46
C SER A 267 -11.25 -5.47 17.66
N ALA A 268 -12.40 -4.79 17.61
CA ALA A 268 -13.44 -4.90 18.62
C ALA A 268 -14.04 -6.33 18.68
N GLU A 269 -14.25 -6.96 17.53
CA GLU A 269 -14.71 -8.35 17.45
C GLU A 269 -13.68 -9.33 18.03
N ILE A 270 -12.39 -9.14 17.72
CA ILE A 270 -11.29 -9.92 18.32
C ILE A 270 -11.26 -9.73 19.84
N SER A 271 -11.39 -8.50 20.34
CA SER A 271 -11.40 -8.22 21.79
C SER A 271 -12.59 -8.90 22.49
N SER A 272 -13.77 -8.90 21.87
CA SER A 272 -14.94 -9.61 22.38
C SER A 272 -14.72 -11.12 22.36
N GLY A 273 -14.17 -11.67 21.26
CA GLY A 273 -13.85 -13.08 21.13
C GLY A 273 -12.82 -13.56 22.15
N ASN A 274 -11.81 -12.74 22.44
CA ASN A 274 -10.84 -13.02 23.49
C ASN A 274 -11.44 -13.01 24.89
N THR A 275 -12.42 -12.13 25.15
CA THR A 275 -13.13 -12.12 26.43
C THR A 275 -13.92 -13.42 26.63
N ASP A 276 -14.59 -13.92 25.58
CA ASP A 276 -15.25 -15.23 25.61
C ASP A 276 -14.24 -16.37 25.79
N LEU A 277 -13.12 -16.34 25.06
CA LEU A 277 -12.06 -17.33 25.19
C LEU A 277 -11.45 -17.33 26.61
N ALA A 278 -11.27 -16.16 27.22
CA ALA A 278 -10.82 -16.02 28.61
C ALA A 278 -11.78 -16.75 29.57
N ALA A 279 -13.08 -16.45 29.48
CA ALA A 279 -14.10 -17.06 30.33
C ALA A 279 -14.16 -18.59 30.16
N ARG A 280 -14.04 -19.08 28.91
CA ARG A 280 -13.97 -20.52 28.63
C ARG A 280 -12.70 -21.16 29.18
N THR A 281 -11.56 -20.49 29.07
CA THR A 281 -10.27 -20.96 29.60
C THR A 281 -10.30 -21.04 31.13
N GLU A 282 -10.91 -20.05 31.81
CA GLU A 282 -11.11 -20.05 33.25
C GLU A 282 -12.07 -21.18 33.70
N SER A 283 -13.19 -21.37 32.99
CA SER A 283 -14.10 -22.50 33.25
C SER A 283 -13.44 -23.86 33.01
N GLN A 284 -12.55 -23.94 32.02
CA GLN A 284 -11.79 -25.16 31.72
C GLN A 284 -10.78 -25.45 32.84
N ALA A 285 -10.06 -24.43 33.34
CA ALA A 285 -9.17 -24.57 34.48
C ALA A 285 -9.91 -25.12 35.72
N GLY A 286 -11.09 -24.58 36.05
CA GLY A 286 -11.90 -25.10 37.17
C GLY A 286 -12.40 -26.54 36.95
N SER A 287 -12.68 -26.90 35.71
CA SER A 287 -13.07 -28.28 35.35
C SER A 287 -11.88 -29.24 35.43
N LEU A 288 -10.69 -28.80 35.05
CA LEU A 288 -9.45 -29.58 35.19
C LEU A 288 -9.10 -29.81 36.65
N GLU A 289 -9.22 -28.79 37.50
CA GLU A 289 -8.99 -28.92 38.95
C GLU A 289 -9.93 -29.96 39.58
N SER A 290 -11.22 -29.90 39.23
CA SER A 290 -12.21 -30.89 39.69
C SER A 290 -11.91 -32.28 39.17
N THR A 291 -11.49 -32.40 37.91
CA THR A 291 -11.11 -33.68 37.30
C THR A 291 -9.86 -34.27 37.95
N ALA A 292 -8.84 -33.44 38.22
CA ALA A 292 -7.62 -33.86 38.90
C ALA A 292 -7.91 -34.37 40.30
N ARG A 293 -8.77 -33.69 41.07
CA ARG A 293 -9.23 -34.16 42.39
C ARG A 293 -9.97 -35.50 42.30
N ALA A 294 -10.87 -35.65 41.33
CA ALA A 294 -11.57 -36.91 41.11
C ALA A 294 -10.61 -38.05 40.72
N MET A 295 -9.55 -37.76 39.95
CA MET A 295 -8.52 -38.75 39.59
C MET A 295 -7.66 -39.15 40.79
N ASP A 296 -7.33 -38.23 41.68
CA ASP A 296 -6.60 -38.56 42.91
C ASP A 296 -7.44 -39.47 43.84
N GLU A 297 -8.73 -39.16 44.00
CA GLU A 297 -9.68 -40.00 44.75
C GLU A 297 -9.84 -41.39 44.11
N LEU A 298 -9.98 -41.46 42.77
CA LEU A 298 -10.03 -42.72 42.02
C LEU A 298 -8.73 -43.53 42.17
N THR A 299 -7.58 -42.88 42.10
CA THR A 299 -6.27 -43.54 42.30
C THR A 299 -6.19 -44.13 43.70
N GLY A 300 -6.63 -43.39 44.71
CA GLY A 300 -6.73 -43.85 46.09
C GLY A 300 -7.64 -45.08 46.22
N ALA A 301 -8.85 -45.02 45.64
CA ALA A 301 -9.81 -46.11 45.67
C ALA A 301 -9.29 -47.39 44.97
N VAL A 302 -8.64 -47.25 43.81
CA VAL A 302 -8.05 -48.39 43.07
C VAL A 302 -6.91 -49.02 43.88
N ARG A 303 -6.02 -48.21 44.47
CA ARG A 303 -4.94 -48.72 45.36
C ARG A 303 -5.51 -49.44 46.57
N GLN A 304 -6.56 -48.90 47.18
CA GLN A 304 -7.23 -49.53 48.32
C GLN A 304 -7.89 -50.85 47.92
N ASN A 305 -8.54 -50.92 46.75
CA ASN A 305 -9.13 -52.16 46.24
C ASN A 305 -8.07 -53.24 45.96
N ALA A 306 -6.92 -52.87 45.37
CA ALA A 306 -5.82 -53.81 45.15
C ALA A 306 -5.24 -54.30 46.48
N ALA A 307 -5.09 -53.43 47.49
CA ALA A 307 -4.66 -53.83 48.82
C ALA A 307 -5.67 -54.77 49.51
N ASN A 308 -6.97 -54.45 49.42
CA ASN A 308 -8.05 -55.29 49.95
C ASN A 308 -8.09 -56.67 49.28
N ALA A 309 -7.91 -56.74 47.96
CA ALA A 309 -7.84 -58.00 47.22
C ALA A 309 -6.66 -58.86 47.69
N ASN A 310 -5.48 -58.25 47.89
CA ASN A 310 -4.31 -58.95 48.45
C ASN A 310 -4.56 -59.46 49.88
N GLN A 311 -5.19 -58.64 50.74
CA GLN A 311 -5.53 -59.06 52.10
C GLN A 311 -6.57 -60.18 52.11
N ALA A 312 -7.61 -60.08 51.28
CA ALA A 312 -8.60 -61.13 51.09
C ALA A 312 -7.95 -62.43 50.60
N ASN A 313 -6.98 -62.33 49.68
CA ASN A 313 -6.24 -63.48 49.18
C ASN A 313 -5.49 -64.23 50.30
N ALA A 314 -4.86 -63.49 51.22
CA ALA A 314 -4.20 -64.08 52.39
C ALA A 314 -5.19 -64.80 53.32
N LEU A 315 -6.38 -64.23 53.53
CA LEU A 315 -7.44 -64.86 54.34
C LEU A 315 -7.98 -66.14 53.68
N VAL A 316 -8.18 -66.10 52.36
CA VAL A 316 -8.62 -67.25 51.55
C VAL A 316 -7.59 -68.39 51.60
N MET A 317 -6.30 -68.08 51.51
CA MET A 317 -5.23 -69.06 51.67
C MET A 317 -5.23 -69.72 53.06
N ASN A 318 -5.46 -68.94 54.11
CA ASN A 318 -5.60 -69.48 55.46
C ASN A 318 -6.84 -70.39 55.58
N ALA A 319 -7.99 -69.95 55.08
CA ALA A 319 -9.23 -70.73 55.08
C ALA A 319 -9.09 -72.04 54.29
N SER A 320 -8.39 -72.03 53.15
CA SER A 320 -8.09 -73.23 52.35
C SER A 320 -7.24 -74.24 53.12
N SER A 321 -6.23 -73.75 53.85
CA SER A 321 -5.40 -74.58 54.73
C SER A 321 -6.22 -75.21 55.86
N ILE A 322 -7.10 -74.43 56.51
CA ILE A 322 -8.00 -74.94 57.56
C ILE A 322 -8.95 -76.00 57.00
N ALA A 323 -9.59 -75.75 55.86
CA ALA A 323 -10.51 -76.69 55.22
C ALA A 323 -9.79 -77.99 54.81
N THR A 324 -8.58 -77.90 54.28
CA THR A 324 -7.74 -79.06 53.93
C THR A 324 -7.42 -79.89 55.17
N ARG A 325 -7.04 -79.23 56.28
CA ARG A 325 -6.78 -79.92 57.55
C ARG A 325 -8.07 -80.52 58.15
N GLY A 326 -9.20 -79.84 58.01
CA GLY A 326 -10.52 -80.35 58.38
C GLY A 326 -10.86 -81.64 57.62
N GLY A 327 -10.65 -81.66 56.30
CA GLY A 327 -10.82 -82.85 55.46
C GLY A 327 -9.92 -84.02 55.89
N GLN A 328 -8.66 -83.75 56.27
CA GLN A 328 -7.76 -84.78 56.81
C GLN A 328 -8.27 -85.38 58.12
N VAL A 329 -8.77 -84.55 59.04
CA VAL A 329 -9.33 -85.01 60.33
C VAL A 329 -10.57 -85.87 60.08
N VAL A 330 -11.48 -85.42 59.21
CA VAL A 330 -12.69 -86.16 58.82
C VAL A 330 -12.32 -87.51 58.20
N GLY A 331 -11.35 -87.54 57.28
CA GLY A 331 -10.85 -88.80 56.70
C GLY A 331 -10.26 -89.77 57.74
N GLY A 332 -9.61 -89.23 58.78
CA GLY A 332 -9.19 -90.02 59.94
C GLY A 332 -10.36 -90.64 60.70
N VAL A 333 -11.43 -89.87 60.93
CA VAL A 333 -12.66 -90.38 61.60
C VAL A 333 -13.34 -91.48 60.78
N VAL A 334 -13.44 -91.34 59.46
CA VAL A 334 -13.99 -92.39 58.57
C VAL A 334 -13.18 -93.69 58.71
N THR A 335 -11.85 -93.57 58.70
CA THR A 335 -10.95 -94.73 58.86
C THR A 335 -11.20 -95.44 60.19
N THR A 336 -11.26 -94.69 61.30
CA THR A 336 -11.56 -95.25 62.63
C THR A 336 -12.96 -95.86 62.72
N MET A 337 -13.98 -95.25 62.09
CA MET A 337 -15.33 -95.83 62.04
C MET A 337 -15.34 -97.15 61.26
N GLY A 338 -14.57 -97.27 60.18
CA GLY A 338 -14.38 -98.52 59.44
C GLY A 338 -13.71 -99.61 60.27
N GLU A 339 -12.70 -99.26 61.07
CA GLU A 339 -12.04 -100.18 62.02
C GLU A 339 -12.98 -100.63 63.14
N ILE A 340 -13.80 -99.72 63.69
CA ILE A 340 -14.83 -100.03 64.70
C ILE A 340 -15.88 -100.96 64.10
N ASN A 341 -16.37 -100.68 62.89
CA ASN A 341 -17.36 -101.52 62.21
C ASN A 341 -16.82 -102.94 61.97
N THR A 342 -15.57 -103.05 61.51
CA THR A 342 -14.88 -104.34 61.33
C THR A 342 -14.74 -105.09 62.66
N SER A 343 -14.38 -104.39 63.73
CA SER A 343 -14.24 -104.97 65.07
C SER A 343 -15.58 -105.44 65.63
N ALA A 344 -16.65 -104.68 65.42
CA ALA A 344 -18.00 -105.04 65.83
C ALA A 344 -18.51 -106.29 65.09
N HIS A 345 -18.25 -106.43 63.79
CA HIS A 345 -18.57 -107.65 63.04
C HIS A 345 -17.87 -108.89 63.61
N LYS A 346 -16.58 -108.78 63.97
CA LYS A 346 -15.86 -109.87 64.64
C LYS A 346 -16.50 -110.25 65.99
N ILE A 347 -16.98 -109.27 66.75
CA ILE A 347 -17.72 -109.54 67.99
C ILE A 347 -19.00 -110.31 67.69
N VAL A 348 -19.79 -109.92 66.69
CA VAL A 348 -21.02 -110.65 66.29
C VAL A 348 -20.73 -112.11 65.92
N GLU A 349 -19.62 -112.37 65.23
CA GLU A 349 -19.17 -113.72 64.90
C GLU A 349 -18.83 -114.53 66.17
N ILE A 350 -18.04 -113.95 67.09
CA ILE A 350 -17.68 -114.59 68.37
C ILE A 350 -18.94 -114.89 69.20
N ILE A 351 -19.87 -113.95 69.30
CA ILE A 351 -21.13 -114.15 70.03
C ILE A 351 -21.98 -115.25 69.39
N SER A 352 -21.96 -115.38 68.06
CA SER A 352 -22.65 -116.47 67.36
C SER A 352 -22.01 -117.84 67.65
N VAL A 353 -20.68 -117.90 67.83
CA VAL A 353 -19.99 -119.11 68.31
C VAL A 353 -20.37 -119.42 69.76
N ILE A 354 -20.45 -118.42 70.65
CA ILE A 354 -20.85 -118.60 72.05
C ILE A 354 -22.29 -119.11 72.16
N ASP A 355 -23.22 -118.57 71.36
CA ASP A 355 -24.60 -119.07 71.28
C ASP A 355 -24.63 -120.53 70.78
N GLY A 356 -23.80 -120.86 69.77
CA GLY A 356 -23.59 -122.23 69.32
C GLY A 356 -23.06 -123.17 70.41
N ILE A 357 -22.09 -122.73 71.22
CA ILE A 357 -21.57 -123.49 72.37
C ILE A 357 -22.66 -123.66 73.44
N ALA A 358 -23.44 -122.61 73.72
CA ALA A 358 -24.55 -122.68 74.67
C ALA A 358 -25.62 -123.68 74.20
N PHE A 359 -25.96 -123.69 72.91
CA PHE A 359 -26.85 -124.68 72.31
C PHE A 359 -26.29 -126.10 72.42
N GLN A 360 -25.03 -126.32 72.04
CA GLN A 360 -24.38 -127.62 72.20
C GLN A 360 -24.36 -128.10 73.66
N THR A 361 -24.07 -127.20 74.60
CA THR A 361 -24.06 -127.47 76.04
C THR A 361 -25.47 -127.83 76.54
N ASN A 362 -26.51 -127.16 76.06
CA ASN A 362 -27.90 -127.48 76.36
C ASN A 362 -28.30 -128.88 75.85
N ILE A 363 -27.86 -129.28 74.65
CA ILE A 363 -28.09 -130.63 74.11
C ILE A 363 -27.31 -131.69 74.91
N LEU A 364 -26.04 -131.43 75.24
CA LEU A 364 -25.23 -132.31 76.09
C LEU A 364 -25.86 -132.50 77.47
N ALA A 365 -26.33 -131.42 78.09
CA ALA A 365 -27.00 -131.45 79.39
C ALA A 365 -28.35 -132.19 79.32
N LEU A 366 -29.12 -132.03 78.24
CA LEU A 366 -30.34 -132.79 78.01
C LEU A 366 -30.03 -134.30 77.87
N ASN A 367 -29.03 -134.66 77.07
CA ASN A 367 -28.61 -136.06 76.91
C ASN A 367 -28.13 -136.66 78.24
N ALA A 368 -27.38 -135.91 79.04
CA ALA A 368 -26.94 -136.32 80.38
C ALA A 368 -28.13 -136.48 81.35
N ALA A 369 -29.12 -135.59 81.30
CA ALA A 369 -30.33 -135.70 82.13
C ALA A 369 -31.16 -136.94 81.75
N VAL A 370 -31.25 -137.26 80.45
CA VAL A 370 -31.91 -138.47 79.94
C VAL A 370 -31.19 -139.74 80.41
N GLU A 371 -29.86 -139.79 80.31
CA GLU A 371 -29.08 -140.96 80.74
C GLU A 371 -29.09 -141.10 82.28
N ALA A 372 -29.10 -139.98 83.02
CA ALA A 372 -29.28 -139.98 84.47
C ALA A 372 -30.66 -140.50 84.89
N ALA A 373 -31.73 -140.16 84.16
CA ALA A 373 -33.06 -140.73 84.38
C ALA A 373 -33.11 -142.25 84.07
N ARG A 374 -32.32 -142.69 83.08
CA ARG A 374 -32.19 -144.11 82.69
C ARG A 374 -31.47 -144.95 83.75
N ALA A 375 -30.56 -144.36 84.52
CA ALA A 375 -29.83 -145.00 85.61
C ALA A 375 -30.63 -145.11 86.94
N GLY A 376 -31.88 -144.60 86.99
CA GLY A 376 -32.76 -144.70 88.17
C GLY A 376 -32.23 -143.98 89.41
N GLU A 377 -32.36 -144.58 90.60
CA GLU A 377 -31.96 -143.95 91.88
C GLU A 377 -30.46 -143.60 91.95
N GLN A 378 -29.59 -144.33 91.25
CA GLN A 378 -28.15 -144.08 91.22
C GLN A 378 -27.77 -142.82 90.40
N GLY A 379 -28.67 -142.34 89.53
CA GLY A 379 -28.46 -141.18 88.66
C GLY A 379 -28.95 -139.85 89.24
N ARG A 380 -29.59 -139.81 90.41
CA ARG A 380 -30.23 -138.59 90.97
C ARG A 380 -29.28 -137.40 91.10
N GLY A 381 -28.06 -137.62 91.59
CA GLY A 381 -27.05 -136.56 91.70
C GLY A 381 -26.62 -135.99 90.33
N PHE A 382 -26.46 -136.87 89.34
CA PHE A 382 -26.14 -136.46 87.97
C PHE A 382 -27.29 -135.74 87.28
N ALA A 383 -28.55 -136.10 87.55
CA ALA A 383 -29.71 -135.41 87.00
C ALA A 383 -29.82 -133.95 87.47
N VAL A 384 -29.49 -133.67 88.75
CA VAL A 384 -29.46 -132.29 89.29
C VAL A 384 -28.37 -131.47 88.62
N VAL A 385 -27.14 -132.01 88.50
CA VAL A 385 -26.04 -131.33 87.81
C VAL A 385 -26.38 -131.09 86.34
N ALA A 386 -26.97 -132.07 85.65
CA ALA A 386 -27.41 -131.91 84.26
C ALA A 386 -28.48 -130.82 84.12
N SER A 387 -29.44 -130.72 85.05
CA SER A 387 -30.42 -129.62 85.07
C SER A 387 -29.78 -128.25 85.31
N GLU A 388 -28.79 -128.16 86.19
CA GLU A 388 -28.08 -126.90 86.47
C GLU A 388 -27.22 -126.45 85.29
N VAL A 389 -26.49 -127.38 84.64
CA VAL A 389 -25.74 -127.12 83.41
C VAL A 389 -26.68 -126.68 82.29
N ARG A 390 -27.86 -127.28 82.19
CA ARG A 390 -28.89 -126.89 81.22
C ARG A 390 -29.41 -125.47 81.47
N ASN A 391 -29.67 -125.11 82.73
CA ASN A 391 -30.09 -123.76 83.11
C ASN A 391 -29.00 -122.73 82.78
N LEU A 392 -27.74 -123.04 83.10
CA LEU A 392 -26.59 -122.20 82.76
C LEU A 392 -26.43 -122.02 81.25
N ALA A 393 -26.65 -123.07 80.46
CA ALA A 393 -26.64 -123.00 79.00
C ALA A 393 -27.76 -122.10 78.47
N HIS A 394 -28.99 -122.20 79.00
CA HIS A 394 -30.08 -121.29 78.65
C HIS A 394 -29.79 -119.83 79.02
N ARG A 395 -29.22 -119.58 80.20
CA ARG A 395 -28.79 -118.22 80.62
C ARG A 395 -27.69 -117.67 79.71
N SER A 396 -26.74 -118.52 79.30
CA SER A 396 -25.65 -118.14 78.40
C SER A 396 -26.16 -117.81 76.99
N ALA A 397 -27.12 -118.59 76.47
CA ALA A 397 -27.77 -118.30 75.19
C ALA A 397 -28.58 -116.99 75.22
N ALA A 398 -29.32 -116.76 76.32
CA ALA A 398 -30.08 -115.52 76.51
C ALA A 398 -29.14 -114.28 76.56
N ALA A 399 -28.04 -114.36 77.33
CA ALA A 399 -27.04 -113.30 77.39
C ALA A 399 -26.33 -113.09 76.04
N ALA A 400 -26.00 -114.18 75.33
CA ALA A 400 -25.41 -114.09 73.99
C ALA A 400 -26.35 -113.37 73.01
N LYS A 401 -27.66 -113.67 73.05
CA LYS A 401 -28.66 -113.00 72.23
C LYS A 401 -28.79 -111.51 72.56
N GLU A 402 -28.81 -111.14 73.85
CA GLU A 402 -28.86 -109.74 74.30
C GLU A 402 -27.62 -108.95 73.86
N ILE A 403 -26.42 -109.54 73.98
CA ILE A 403 -25.18 -108.92 73.47
C ILE A 403 -25.24 -108.77 71.95
N LYS A 404 -25.76 -109.78 71.23
CA LYS A 404 -25.89 -109.73 69.77
C LYS A 404 -26.80 -108.59 69.32
N GLU A 405 -27.92 -108.36 70.01
CA GLU A 405 -28.82 -107.23 69.76
C GLU A 405 -28.12 -105.88 70.03
N LEU A 406 -27.45 -105.72 71.18
CA LEU A 406 -26.72 -104.49 71.53
C LEU A 406 -25.57 -104.16 70.56
N ILE A 407 -24.82 -105.17 70.10
CA ILE A 407 -23.76 -104.98 69.11
C ILE A 407 -24.36 -104.69 67.74
N GLY A 408 -25.48 -105.33 67.37
CA GLY A 408 -26.23 -105.01 66.14
C GLY A 408 -26.67 -103.55 66.10
N ASP A 409 -27.24 -103.04 67.19
CA ASP A 409 -27.60 -101.63 67.34
C ASP A 409 -26.37 -100.69 67.25
N SER A 410 -25.25 -101.11 67.81
CA SER A 410 -23.99 -100.35 67.75
C SER A 410 -23.44 -100.28 66.33
N VAL A 411 -23.48 -101.39 65.57
CA VAL A 411 -23.12 -101.44 64.15
C VAL A 411 -24.01 -100.51 63.32
N ALA A 412 -25.32 -100.53 63.55
CA ALA A 412 -26.24 -99.64 62.86
C ALA A 412 -25.92 -98.15 63.11
N LYS A 413 -25.62 -97.79 64.36
CA LYS A 413 -25.21 -96.41 64.73
C LYS A 413 -23.85 -96.02 64.13
N VAL A 414 -22.88 -96.93 64.09
CA VAL A 414 -21.57 -96.68 63.47
C VAL A 414 -21.72 -96.48 61.96
N ASN A 415 -22.54 -97.29 61.28
CA ASN A 415 -22.82 -97.12 59.85
C ASN A 415 -23.51 -95.77 59.55
N ALA A 416 -24.50 -95.39 60.36
CA ALA A 416 -25.14 -94.07 60.24
C ALA A 416 -24.14 -92.93 60.49
N GLY A 417 -23.28 -93.06 61.50
CA GLY A 417 -22.21 -92.11 61.78
C GLY A 417 -21.20 -92.01 60.64
N SER A 418 -20.78 -93.14 60.06
CA SER A 418 -19.86 -93.19 58.92
C SER A 418 -20.43 -92.45 57.71
N ALA A 419 -21.71 -92.64 57.40
CA ALA A 419 -22.37 -91.94 56.29
C ALA A 419 -22.38 -90.42 56.49
N LEU A 420 -22.66 -89.93 57.71
CA LEU A 420 -22.64 -88.49 58.01
C LEU A 420 -21.22 -87.90 57.93
N VAL A 421 -20.20 -88.66 58.34
CA VAL A 421 -18.81 -88.21 58.28
C VAL A 421 -18.29 -88.22 56.83
N ASP A 422 -18.68 -89.20 56.01
CA ASP A 422 -18.39 -89.21 54.56
C ASP A 422 -19.01 -87.99 53.87
N GLU A 423 -20.27 -87.67 54.17
CA GLU A 423 -20.94 -86.47 53.65
C GLU A 423 -20.23 -85.17 54.07
N ALA A 424 -19.81 -85.09 55.33
CA ALA A 424 -18.99 -83.99 55.82
C ALA A 424 -17.63 -83.89 55.09
N GLY A 425 -17.03 -85.03 54.74
CA GLY A 425 -15.80 -85.10 53.95
C GLY A 425 -15.97 -84.55 52.53
N ILE A 426 -17.05 -84.94 51.85
CA ILE A 426 -17.42 -84.40 50.52
C ILE A 426 -17.64 -82.89 50.60
N THR A 427 -18.34 -82.41 51.64
CA THR A 427 -18.60 -80.98 51.83
C THR A 427 -17.32 -80.20 52.08
N MET A 428 -16.33 -80.75 52.81
CA MET A 428 -15.02 -80.11 52.94
C MET A 428 -14.29 -80.00 51.61
N GLY A 429 -14.36 -81.02 50.75
CA GLY A 429 -13.82 -80.95 49.39
C GLY A 429 -14.44 -79.81 48.57
N GLN A 430 -15.78 -79.68 48.61
CA GLN A 430 -16.50 -78.60 47.95
C GLN A 430 -16.14 -77.20 48.48
N ILE A 431 -15.86 -77.08 49.79
CA ILE A 431 -15.37 -75.84 50.40
C ILE A 431 -13.99 -75.50 49.84
N VAL A 432 -13.05 -76.45 49.79
CA VAL A 432 -11.71 -76.22 49.23
C VAL A 432 -11.79 -75.73 47.78
N ASP A 433 -12.65 -76.34 46.95
CA ASP A 433 -12.82 -75.92 45.56
C ASP A 433 -13.46 -74.53 45.44
N SER A 434 -14.44 -74.21 46.29
CA SER A 434 -15.05 -72.87 46.33
C SER A 434 -14.04 -71.80 46.76
N VAL A 435 -13.21 -72.10 47.77
CA VAL A 435 -12.17 -71.18 48.27
C VAL A 435 -11.09 -70.94 47.20
N LYS A 436 -10.72 -71.95 46.40
CA LYS A 436 -9.82 -71.77 45.24
C LYS A 436 -10.40 -70.80 44.20
N LYS A 437 -11.69 -70.91 43.88
CA LYS A 437 -12.34 -69.96 42.97
C LYS A 437 -12.29 -68.52 43.49
N VAL A 438 -12.48 -68.33 44.80
CA VAL A 438 -12.36 -67.00 45.42
C VAL A 438 -10.92 -66.48 45.33
N HIS A 439 -9.91 -67.33 45.54
CA HIS A 439 -8.50 -66.96 45.34
C HIS A 439 -8.25 -66.45 43.91
N ASP A 440 -8.72 -67.18 42.90
CA ASP A 440 -8.50 -66.82 41.50
C ASP A 440 -9.16 -65.47 41.17
N ILE A 441 -10.38 -65.22 41.67
CA ILE A 441 -11.06 -63.92 41.53
C ILE A 441 -10.26 -62.81 42.22
N MET A 442 -9.72 -63.04 43.42
CA MET A 442 -8.91 -62.02 44.12
C MET A 442 -7.62 -61.70 43.36
N ALA A 443 -6.99 -62.71 42.74
CA ALA A 443 -5.82 -62.52 41.90
C ALA A 443 -6.15 -61.66 40.66
N GLU A 444 -7.25 -61.97 39.98
CA GLU A 444 -7.74 -61.17 38.83
C GLU A 444 -8.07 -59.72 39.22
N ILE A 445 -8.69 -59.50 40.39
CA ILE A 445 -8.98 -58.14 40.88
C ILE A 445 -7.68 -57.37 41.16
N SER A 446 -6.67 -58.00 41.76
CA SER A 446 -5.38 -57.36 42.01
C SER A 446 -4.67 -56.99 40.70
N GLU A 447 -4.69 -57.88 39.70
CA GLU A 447 -4.11 -57.61 38.38
C GLU A 447 -4.87 -56.50 37.64
N ALA A 448 -6.21 -56.52 37.69
CA ALA A 448 -7.05 -55.47 37.13
C ALA A 448 -6.80 -54.12 37.82
N GLY A 449 -6.63 -54.11 39.14
CA GLY A 449 -6.30 -52.92 39.91
C GLY A 449 -4.95 -52.32 39.52
N GLN A 450 -3.94 -53.16 39.30
CA GLN A 450 -2.62 -52.71 38.82
C GLN A 450 -2.72 -52.05 37.44
N ARG A 451 -3.42 -52.70 36.48
CA ARG A 451 -3.65 -52.13 35.14
C ARG A 451 -4.47 -50.83 35.17
N GLN A 452 -5.46 -50.74 36.05
CA GLN A 452 -6.22 -49.50 36.26
C GLN A 452 -5.33 -48.39 36.80
N SER A 453 -4.44 -48.68 37.76
CA SER A 453 -3.51 -47.68 38.29
C SER A 453 -2.57 -47.13 37.21
N GLU A 454 -2.08 -47.99 36.31
CA GLU A 454 -1.26 -47.58 35.17
C GLU A 454 -2.06 -46.73 34.18
N GLY A 455 -3.30 -47.11 33.86
CA GLY A 455 -4.18 -46.32 33.00
C GLY A 455 -4.55 -44.96 33.59
N ILE A 456 -4.70 -44.86 34.92
CA ILE A 456 -4.95 -43.59 35.59
C ILE A 456 -3.71 -42.68 35.55
N ASP A 457 -2.49 -43.23 35.66
CA ASP A 457 -1.25 -42.46 35.51
C ASP A 457 -1.15 -41.80 34.11
N ASP A 458 -1.52 -42.53 33.06
CA ASP A 458 -1.55 -41.99 31.70
C ASP A 458 -2.62 -40.92 31.52
N ILE A 459 -3.81 -41.10 32.13
CA ILE A 459 -4.84 -40.04 32.19
C ILE A 459 -4.29 -38.81 32.93
N GLY A 460 -3.54 -39.00 34.02
CA GLY A 460 -2.90 -37.92 34.76
C GLY A 460 -1.93 -37.10 33.89
N LYS A 461 -1.09 -37.78 33.09
CA LYS A 461 -0.20 -37.10 32.12
C LYS A 461 -0.99 -36.31 31.07
N ALA A 462 -2.10 -36.87 30.57
CA ALA A 462 -2.96 -36.18 29.61
C ALA A 462 -3.60 -34.93 30.23
N ILE A 463 -4.08 -35.00 31.48
CA ILE A 463 -4.63 -33.86 32.21
C ILE A 463 -3.56 -32.77 32.40
N ALA A 464 -2.33 -33.14 32.78
CA ALA A 464 -1.22 -32.19 32.90
C ALA A 464 -0.93 -31.45 31.58
N SER A 465 -0.95 -32.17 30.45
CA SER A 465 -0.79 -31.54 29.12
C SER A 465 -1.94 -30.59 28.79
N ILE A 466 -3.17 -30.89 29.19
CA ILE A 466 -4.32 -30.00 28.98
C ILE A 466 -4.21 -28.76 29.89
N ASP A 467 -3.67 -28.89 31.10
CA ASP A 467 -3.39 -27.76 32.00
C ASP A 467 -2.35 -26.82 31.38
N ASP A 468 -1.23 -27.35 30.86
CA ASP A 468 -0.21 -26.57 30.15
C ASP A 468 -0.84 -25.79 28.97
N MET A 469 -1.68 -26.44 28.16
CA MET A 469 -2.40 -25.77 27.06
C MET A 469 -3.38 -24.71 27.57
N THR A 470 -4.03 -24.94 28.71
CA THR A 470 -4.96 -23.99 29.32
C THR A 470 -4.22 -22.74 29.79
N GLN A 471 -3.04 -22.90 30.41
CA GLN A 471 -2.17 -21.77 30.77
C GLN A 471 -1.66 -21.03 29.54
N GLN A 472 -1.25 -21.76 28.49
CA GLN A 472 -0.82 -21.14 27.23
C GLN A 472 -1.95 -20.35 26.56
N ASN A 473 -3.18 -20.87 26.57
CA ASN A 473 -4.35 -20.14 26.08
C ASN A 473 -4.59 -18.85 26.88
N SER A 474 -4.41 -18.87 28.20
CA SER A 474 -4.52 -17.66 29.03
C SER A 474 -3.50 -16.61 28.60
N ALA A 475 -2.24 -17.00 28.37
CA ALA A 475 -1.20 -16.08 27.90
C ALA A 475 -1.51 -15.54 26.49
N LEU A 476 -1.97 -16.40 25.57
CA LEU A 476 -2.36 -16.00 24.22
C LEU A 476 -3.55 -15.04 24.23
N VAL A 477 -4.51 -15.22 25.13
CA VAL A 477 -5.65 -14.32 25.31
C VAL A 477 -5.18 -12.94 25.77
N GLU A 478 -4.23 -12.85 26.70
CA GLU A 478 -3.65 -11.58 27.13
C GLU A 478 -2.92 -10.89 25.97
N GLU A 479 -2.03 -11.60 25.27
CA GLU A 479 -1.27 -11.07 24.13
C GLU A 479 -2.19 -10.59 23.00
N ALA A 480 -3.18 -11.40 22.61
CA ALA A 480 -4.11 -11.04 21.55
C ALA A 480 -5.03 -9.88 21.96
N SER A 481 -5.38 -9.75 23.24
CA SER A 481 -6.17 -8.62 23.74
C SER A 481 -5.36 -7.33 23.70
N ALA A 482 -4.09 -7.38 24.11
CA ALA A 482 -3.17 -6.26 23.99
C ALA A 482 -2.96 -5.85 22.52
N ALA A 483 -2.81 -6.81 21.61
CA ALA A 483 -2.70 -6.54 20.18
C ALA A 483 -3.96 -5.90 19.60
N ALA A 484 -5.15 -6.39 19.95
CA ALA A 484 -6.42 -5.81 19.53
C ALA A 484 -6.60 -4.37 20.04
N MET A 485 -6.23 -4.10 21.30
CA MET A 485 -6.25 -2.74 21.86
C MET A 485 -5.26 -1.82 21.14
N SER A 486 -4.05 -2.29 20.83
CA SER A 486 -3.07 -1.51 20.06
C SER A 486 -3.59 -1.15 18.67
N LEU A 487 -4.19 -2.12 17.96
CA LEU A 487 -4.80 -1.87 16.65
C LEU A 487 -5.91 -0.82 16.74
N LEU A 488 -6.74 -0.90 17.79
CA LEU A 488 -7.81 0.08 18.02
C LEU A 488 -7.24 1.50 18.22
N ASP A 489 -6.21 1.64 19.08
CA ASP A 489 -5.50 2.92 19.29
C ASP A 489 -4.84 3.43 17.98
N GLN A 490 -4.17 2.56 17.21
CA GLN A 490 -3.63 2.92 15.89
C GLN A 490 -4.72 3.41 14.92
N THR A 491 -5.88 2.76 14.89
CA THR A 491 -7.00 3.19 14.03
C THR A 491 -7.61 4.50 14.50
N GLU A 492 -7.67 4.76 15.79
CA GLU A 492 -8.14 6.04 16.35
C GLU A 492 -7.17 7.17 16.02
N GLN A 493 -5.86 6.94 16.18
CA GLN A 493 -4.82 7.89 15.77
C GLN A 493 -4.86 8.17 14.26
N LEU A 494 -5.07 7.13 13.43
CA LEU A 494 -5.21 7.28 11.99
C LEU A 494 -6.48 8.09 11.64
N SER A 495 -7.61 7.79 12.28
CA SER A 495 -8.86 8.54 12.12
C SER A 495 -8.69 10.02 12.49
N SER A 496 -8.02 10.30 13.60
CA SER A 496 -7.70 11.66 14.06
C SER A 496 -6.77 12.39 13.09
N ALA A 497 -5.73 11.73 12.58
CA ALA A 497 -4.83 12.29 11.57
C ALA A 497 -5.56 12.61 10.26
N LEU A 498 -6.52 11.77 9.87
CA LEU A 498 -7.32 11.97 8.66
C LEU A 498 -8.45 13.00 8.86
N ALA A 499 -8.83 13.34 10.09
CA ALA A 499 -9.91 14.29 10.39
C ALA A 499 -9.63 15.71 9.88
N VAL A 500 -8.37 16.06 9.63
CA VAL A 500 -7.98 17.33 8.99
C VAL A 500 -8.50 17.39 7.55
N PHE A 501 -8.65 16.25 6.88
CA PHE A 501 -9.11 16.19 5.50
C PHE A 501 -10.63 16.25 5.41
N LYS A 502 -11.14 17.28 4.74
CA LYS A 502 -12.58 17.44 4.48
C LYS A 502 -12.92 16.80 3.15
N LEU A 503 -13.69 15.71 3.20
CA LEU A 503 -14.24 15.09 1.99
C LEU A 503 -15.57 15.76 1.65
N GLY A 504 -15.75 16.13 0.39
CA GLY A 504 -17.03 16.63 -0.11
C GLY A 504 -18.07 15.54 0.04
N GLY A 505 -19.21 15.87 0.64
CA GLY A 505 -20.25 14.90 0.96
C GLY A 505 -20.71 14.16 -0.29
N ALA A 506 -20.18 12.95 -0.49
CA ALA A 506 -20.86 11.95 -1.28
C ALA A 506 -22.14 11.63 -0.50
N ALA A 507 -23.27 12.16 -0.97
CA ALA A 507 -24.58 11.68 -0.56
C ALA A 507 -24.53 10.14 -0.59
N PRO A 508 -24.93 9.45 0.50
CA PRO A 508 -24.83 8.00 0.55
C PRO A 508 -25.63 7.45 -0.63
N ALA A 509 -24.92 6.85 -1.59
CA ALA A 509 -25.55 6.08 -2.65
C ALA A 509 -26.33 4.98 -1.95
N VAL A 510 -27.66 5.13 -1.95
CA VAL A 510 -28.61 4.15 -1.44
C VAL A 510 -28.27 2.83 -2.11
N ARG A 511 -27.56 1.96 -1.37
CA ARG A 511 -27.35 0.57 -1.77
C ARG A 511 -28.74 -0.04 -1.82
N ASN A 512 -29.23 -0.23 -3.04
CA ASN A 512 -30.45 -0.97 -3.32
C ASN A 512 -30.26 -2.38 -2.74
N ALA A 513 -30.81 -2.60 -1.55
CA ALA A 513 -31.01 -3.92 -0.95
C ALA A 513 -32.12 -4.63 -1.73
N GLY A 514 -31.81 -5.02 -2.97
CA GLY A 514 -32.65 -5.83 -3.82
C GLY A 514 -32.63 -7.28 -3.34
N ARG A 515 -33.57 -7.62 -2.44
CA ARG A 515 -34.24 -8.92 -2.28
C ARG A 515 -33.43 -10.16 -2.71
N LEU A 516 -32.61 -10.69 -1.79
CA LEU A 516 -32.39 -12.13 -1.70
C LEU A 516 -33.50 -12.70 -0.80
N ALA A 517 -34.66 -12.95 -1.41
CA ALA A 517 -35.70 -13.76 -0.80
C ALA A 517 -35.27 -15.23 -0.90
N LEU A 518 -34.98 -15.79 0.27
CA LEU A 518 -34.91 -17.21 0.62
C LEU A 518 -35.66 -18.15 -0.34
N ALA A 519 -34.90 -18.98 -1.04
CA ALA A 519 -35.31 -20.34 -1.36
C ALA A 519 -34.71 -21.26 -0.31
N GLN A 520 -35.52 -21.74 0.63
CA GLN A 520 -35.21 -22.90 1.46
C GLN A 520 -36.23 -23.99 1.14
N HIS A 521 -35.70 -25.08 0.59
CA HIS A 521 -36.24 -26.42 0.72
C HIS A 521 -35.51 -27.12 1.87
#